data_AF-A0A8J2KIC1-F1
#
_entry.id   AF-A0A8J2KIC1-F1
#
_cell.length_a   1.000
_cell.length_b   1.000
_cell.length_c   1.000
_cell.angle_alpha   90.00
_cell.angle_beta   90.00
_cell.angle_gamma   90.00
#
_symmetry.space_group_name_H-M   'P 1'
#
loop_
_entity.id
_entity.type
_entity.pdbx_description
1 polymer ?
#
loop_
_entity_poly.entity_id
_entity_poly.type
_entity_poly.pdbx_seq_one_letter_code
_entity_poly.pdbx_strand_id
1 'polypeptide(L)'
;MRPEERDPMWLLEKGESLMKAGSYLGAVSAYSHGIKLAPKIPELYQGRAEAHLSLKNLVETVEEASQALELLVPKVMGNKKERFECHMLRAGGFRNLNCCREALMDYK
;
A
#
# COMPACT_ATOMS: atom_id res chain seq x y z
N MET A 1 4.78 -24.08 4.71
CA MET A 1 4.58 -23.10 3.62
C MET A 1 4.60 -23.85 2.32
N ARG A 2 3.64 -23.57 1.45
CA ARG A 2 3.61 -24.13 0.11
C ARG A 2 4.74 -23.50 -0.74
N PRO A 3 5.29 -24.20 -1.75
CA PRO A 3 6.42 -23.69 -2.54
C PRO A 3 6.18 -22.31 -3.14
N GLU A 4 4.95 -22.02 -3.57
CA GLU A 4 4.53 -20.78 -4.21
C GLU A 4 4.56 -19.59 -3.24
N GLU A 5 4.41 -19.84 -1.93
CA GLU A 5 4.45 -18.80 -0.89
C GLU A 5 5.88 -18.26 -0.65
N ARG A 6 6.87 -18.74 -1.40
CA ARG A 6 8.24 -18.24 -1.41
C ARG A 6 8.55 -17.33 -2.60
N ASP A 7 7.59 -17.15 -3.51
CA ASP A 7 7.71 -16.24 -4.65
C ASP A 7 7.05 -14.88 -4.32
N PRO A 8 7.82 -13.78 -4.27
CA PRO A 8 7.28 -12.45 -4.06
C PRO A 8 6.26 -12.02 -5.11
N MET A 9 6.42 -12.44 -6.37
CA MET A 9 5.49 -12.10 -7.45
C MET A 9 4.16 -12.82 -7.29
N TRP A 10 4.20 -14.09 -6.90
CA TRP A 10 2.98 -14.82 -6.56
C TRP A 10 2.25 -14.18 -5.36
N LEU A 11 3.00 -13.69 -4.36
CA LEU A 11 2.42 -12.97 -3.22
C LEU A 11 1.81 -11.62 -3.61
N LEU A 12 2.42 -10.91 -4.58
CA LEU A 12 1.85 -9.70 -5.17
C LEU A 12 0.51 -10.01 -5.86
N GLU A 13 0.48 -10.98 -6.77
CA GLU A 13 -0.74 -11.39 -7.50
C GLU A 13 -1.84 -11.88 -6.55
N LYS A 14 -1.47 -12.63 -5.51
CA LYS A 14 -2.41 -13.06 -4.47
C LYS A 14 -2.97 -11.86 -3.71
N GLY A 15 -2.14 -10.88 -3.36
CA GLY A 15 -2.59 -9.64 -2.74
C GLY A 15 -3.60 -8.91 -3.61
N GLU A 16 -3.33 -8.77 -4.91
CA GLU A 16 -4.25 -8.14 -5.86
C GLU A 16 -5.57 -8.90 -6.00
N SER A 17 -5.52 -10.23 -6.03
CA SER A 17 -6.72 -11.07 -6.04
C SER A 17 -7.57 -10.86 -4.79
N LEU A 18 -6.93 -10.78 -3.61
CA LEU A 18 -7.61 -10.51 -2.35
C LEU A 18 -8.19 -9.09 -2.29
N MET A 19 -7.50 -8.11 -2.86
CA MET A 19 -8.03 -6.75 -3.03
C MET A 19 -9.32 -6.74 -3.85
N LYS A 20 -9.32 -7.43 -5.01
CA LYS A 20 -10.52 -7.57 -5.86
C LYS A 20 -11.67 -8.30 -5.17
N ALA A 21 -11.34 -9.23 -4.28
CA ALA A 21 -12.32 -9.94 -3.46
C ALA A 21 -12.81 -9.15 -2.23
N GLY A 22 -12.30 -7.93 -2.00
CA GLY A 22 -12.62 -7.11 -0.82
C GLY A 22 -12.00 -7.62 0.48
N SER A 23 -11.11 -8.61 0.42
CA SER A 23 -10.43 -9.19 1.58
C SER A 23 -9.15 -8.39 1.89
N TYR A 24 -9.33 -7.16 2.37
CA TYR A 24 -8.22 -6.23 2.55
C TYR A 24 -7.20 -6.68 3.60
N LEU A 25 -7.64 -7.28 4.72
CA LEU A 25 -6.72 -7.86 5.72
C LEU A 25 -5.90 -9.02 5.15
N GLY A 26 -6.53 -9.85 4.30
CA GLY A 26 -5.84 -10.91 3.59
C GLY A 26 -4.78 -10.35 2.63
N ALA A 27 -5.12 -9.29 1.90
CA ALA A 27 -4.20 -8.59 1.01
C ALA A 27 -3.00 -8.01 1.77
N VAL A 28 -3.23 -7.31 2.89
CA VAL A 28 -2.17 -6.80 3.77
C VAL A 28 -1.22 -7.92 4.19
N SER A 29 -1.75 -9.09 4.57
CA SER A 29 -0.94 -10.25 4.96
C SER A 29 -0.09 -10.80 3.80
N ALA A 30 -0.69 -10.93 2.61
CA ALA A 30 0.02 -11.38 1.41
C ALA A 30 1.16 -10.43 1.02
N TYR A 31 0.89 -9.12 0.93
CA TYR A 31 1.90 -8.12 0.62
C TYR A 31 2.98 -8.05 1.70
N SER A 32 2.62 -8.11 2.98
CA SER A 32 3.59 -8.11 4.08
C SER A 32 4.55 -9.30 4.02
N HIS A 33 4.06 -10.46 3.58
CA HIS A 33 4.92 -11.60 3.34
C HIS A 33 5.82 -11.36 2.12
N GLY A 34 5.27 -10.84 1.02
CA GLY A 34 6.05 -10.49 -0.17
C GLY A 34 7.20 -9.54 0.15
N ILE A 35 6.93 -8.51 0.97
CA ILE A 35 7.92 -7.50 1.39
C ILE A 35 9.05 -8.14 2.20
N LYS A 36 8.74 -9.11 3.08
CA LYS A 36 9.76 -9.86 3.82
C LYS A 36 10.70 -10.65 2.90
N LEU A 37 10.19 -11.15 1.77
CA LEU A 37 10.98 -11.90 0.81
C LEU A 37 11.75 -10.99 -0.16
N ALA A 38 11.13 -9.90 -0.61
CA ALA A 38 11.70 -8.95 -1.54
C ALA A 38 11.31 -7.50 -1.17
N PRO A 39 12.08 -6.83 -0.31
CA PRO A 39 11.77 -5.47 0.16
C PRO A 39 12.07 -4.37 -0.88
N LYS A 40 12.46 -4.75 -2.11
CA LYS A 40 12.83 -3.82 -3.18
C LYS A 40 11.82 -3.77 -4.31
N ILE A 41 10.64 -4.35 -4.13
CA ILE A 41 9.54 -4.35 -5.10
C ILE A 41 8.53 -3.26 -4.68
N PRO A 42 8.50 -2.09 -5.35
CA PRO A 42 7.61 -0.98 -4.99
C PRO A 42 6.13 -1.36 -4.99
N GLU A 43 5.71 -2.25 -5.89
CA GLU A 43 4.33 -2.67 -6.10
C GLU A 43 3.75 -3.35 -4.87
N LEU A 44 4.57 -4.06 -4.09
CA LEU A 44 4.13 -4.67 -2.84
C LEU A 44 3.78 -3.63 -1.77
N TYR A 45 4.55 -2.54 -1.67
CA TYR A 45 4.27 -1.43 -0.77
C TYR A 45 3.06 -0.63 -1.24
N GLN A 46 2.95 -0.38 -2.54
CA GLN A 46 1.79 0.29 -3.14
C GLN A 46 0.50 -0.52 -2.88
N GLY A 47 0.49 -1.81 -3.18
CA GLY A 47 -0.66 -2.68 -2.94
C GLY A 47 -1.04 -2.77 -1.45
N ARG A 48 -0.04 -2.77 -0.55
CA ARG A 48 -0.30 -2.73 0.90
C ARG A 48 -0.86 -1.38 1.36
N ALA A 49 -0.39 -0.28 0.80
CA ALA A 49 -0.93 1.05 1.05
C ALA A 49 -2.41 1.16 0.60
N GLU A 50 -2.75 0.62 -0.58
CA GLU A 50 -4.14 0.52 -1.06
C GLU A 50 -5.02 -0.28 -0.11
N ALA A 51 -4.53 -1.44 0.36
CA ALA A 51 -5.25 -2.26 1.31
C ALA A 51 -5.48 -1.54 2.65
N HIS A 52 -4.48 -0.83 3.15
CA HIS A 52 -4.60 -0.01 4.37
C HIS A 52 -5.58 1.15 4.19
N LEU A 53 -5.58 1.81 3.03
CA LEU A 53 -6.51 2.88 2.75
C LEU A 53 -7.96 2.36 2.76
N SER A 54 -8.22 1.19 2.17
CA SER A 54 -9.54 0.53 2.21
C SER A 54 -9.97 0.14 3.62
N LEU A 55 -9.02 -0.15 4.51
CA LEU A 55 -9.27 -0.42 5.93
C LEU A 55 -9.36 0.85 6.79
N LYS A 56 -9.15 2.04 6.20
CA LYS A 56 -9.01 3.33 6.91
C LYS A 56 -7.84 3.37 7.90
N ASN A 57 -6.80 2.59 7.64
CA ASN A 57 -5.52 2.65 8.35
C ASN A 57 -4.67 3.76 7.72
N LEU A 58 -5.01 5.00 8.04
CA LEU A 58 -4.56 6.16 7.27
C LEU A 58 -3.08 6.50 7.48
N VAL A 59 -2.57 6.27 8.69
CA VAL A 59 -1.15 6.50 9.01
C VAL A 59 -0.29 5.51 8.23
N GLU A 60 -0.64 4.24 8.30
CA GLU A 60 0.02 3.17 7.56
C GLU A 60 -0.03 3.42 6.05
N THR A 61 -1.16 3.89 5.52
CA THR A 61 -1.27 4.26 4.10
C THR A 61 -0.21 5.28 3.69
N VAL A 62 0.01 6.33 4.50
CA VAL A 62 0.97 7.40 4.19
C VAL A 62 2.41 6.89 4.24
N GLU A 63 2.73 6.08 5.25
CA GLU A 63 4.07 5.49 5.43
C GLU A 63 4.41 4.54 4.27
N GLU A 64 3.52 3.61 3.96
CA GLU A 64 3.73 2.61 2.91
C GLU A 64 3.82 3.26 1.52
N ALA A 65 2.98 4.26 1.23
CA ALA A 65 3.08 5.02 -0.02
C ALA A 65 4.39 5.81 -0.11
N SER A 66 4.96 6.24 1.02
CA SER A 66 6.24 6.93 1.05
C SER A 66 7.40 5.96 0.83
N GLN A 67 7.36 4.77 1.43
CA GLN A 67 8.33 3.70 1.18
C GLN A 67 8.35 3.27 -0.30
N ALA A 68 7.18 3.13 -0.93
CA ALA A 68 7.09 2.83 -2.37
C ALA A 68 7.79 3.93 -3.21
N LEU A 69 7.57 5.21 -2.88
CA LEU A 69 8.20 6.34 -3.58
C LEU A 69 9.72 6.37 -3.42
N GLU A 70 10.26 5.95 -2.28
CA GLU A 70 11.71 5.86 -2.04
C GLU A 70 12.37 4.81 -2.95
N LEU A 71 11.66 3.72 -3.25
CA LEU A 71 12.12 2.68 -4.16
C LEU A 71 12.01 3.07 -5.64
N LEU A 72 11.19 4.06 -5.98
CA LEU A 72 10.98 4.55 -7.37
C LEU A 72 11.96 5.67 -7.75
N VAL A 73 13.24 5.47 -7.41
CA VAL A 73 14.36 6.39 -7.69
C VAL A 73 15.44 5.66 -8.52
N PRO A 74 15.97 6.26 -9.61
CA PRO A 74 15.71 7.60 -10.10
C PRO A 74 14.31 7.78 -10.70
N LYS A 75 13.83 9.03 -10.65
CA LYS A 75 12.56 9.43 -11.25
C LYS A 75 12.71 9.43 -12.77
N VAL A 76 12.15 8.43 -13.44
CA VAL A 76 12.21 8.27 -14.89
C VAL A 76 10.81 8.24 -15.49
N MET A 77 10.71 8.28 -16.82
CA MET A 77 9.41 8.19 -17.49
C MET A 77 8.76 6.81 -17.29
N GLY A 78 9.58 5.75 -17.22
CA GLY A 78 9.10 4.37 -17.05
C GLY A 78 8.42 4.09 -15.70
N ASN A 79 8.66 4.92 -14.67
CA ASN A 79 8.02 4.78 -13.35
C ASN A 79 7.10 5.96 -13.00
N LYS A 80 6.71 6.76 -13.99
CA LYS A 80 5.91 7.97 -13.76
C LYS A 80 4.51 7.64 -13.24
N LYS A 81 3.92 6.55 -13.72
CA LYS A 81 2.56 6.13 -13.37
C LYS A 81 2.49 5.66 -11.92
N GLU A 82 3.39 4.76 -11.54
CA GLU A 82 3.50 4.17 -10.20
C GLU A 82 3.78 5.27 -9.16
N ARG A 83 4.65 6.23 -9.48
CA ARG A 83 4.89 7.40 -8.63
C ARG A 83 3.64 8.27 -8.47
N PHE A 84 2.88 8.47 -9.53
CA PHE A 84 1.63 9.22 -9.47
C PHE A 84 0.61 8.51 -8.57
N GLU A 85 0.45 7.21 -8.71
CA GLU A 85 -0.44 6.38 -7.89
C GLU A 85 -0.03 6.45 -6.41
N CYS A 86 1.25 6.30 -6.10
CA CYS A 86 1.75 6.44 -4.72
C CYS A 86 1.46 7.84 -4.13
N HIS A 87 1.61 8.91 -4.94
CA HIS A 87 1.25 10.25 -4.49
C HIS A 87 -0.27 10.38 -4.21
N MET A 88 -1.11 9.75 -5.03
CA MET A 88 -2.56 9.75 -4.83
C MET A 88 -2.96 9.01 -3.55
N LEU A 89 -2.34 7.85 -3.27
CA LEU A 89 -2.58 7.11 -2.03
C LEU A 89 -2.19 7.92 -0.79
N ARG A 90 -1.02 8.56 -0.85
CA ARG A 90 -0.55 9.42 0.24
C ARG A 90 -1.46 10.62 0.46
N ALA A 91 -1.91 11.26 -0.61
CA ALA A 91 -2.88 12.36 -0.54
C ALA A 91 -4.22 11.91 0.06
N GLY A 92 -4.70 10.72 -0.31
CA GLY A 92 -5.89 10.10 0.27
C GLY A 92 -5.76 9.86 1.78
N GLY A 93 -4.61 9.34 2.22
CA GLY A 93 -4.28 9.17 3.63
C GLY A 93 -4.32 10.49 4.41
N PHE A 94 -3.62 11.52 3.91
CA PHE A 94 -3.59 12.83 4.56
C PHE A 94 -4.95 13.53 4.64
N ARG A 95 -5.73 13.49 3.54
CA ARG A 95 -7.06 14.11 3.51
C ARG A 95 -7.95 13.52 4.60
N ASN A 96 -7.99 12.19 4.68
CA ASN A 96 -8.82 11.50 5.65
C ASN A 96 -8.33 11.72 7.09
N LEU A 97 -7.01 11.80 7.31
CA LEU A 97 -6.44 12.10 8.63
C LEU A 97 -6.85 13.49 9.11
N ASN A 98 -6.81 14.49 8.22
CA ASN A 98 -7.22 15.84 8.56
C ASN A 98 -8.72 15.92 8.88
N CYS A 99 -9.58 15.26 8.09
CA CYS A 99 -11.01 15.20 8.37
C CYS A 99 -11.32 14.52 9.71
N CYS A 100 -10.61 13.44 10.07
CA CYS A 100 -10.77 12.80 11.38
C CYS A 100 -10.36 13.73 12.53
N ARG A 101 -9.29 14.51 12.34
CA ARG A 101 -8.83 15.49 13.34
C ARG A 101 -9.86 16.60 13.56
N GLU A 102 -10.43 17.15 12.50
CA GLU A 102 -11.49 18.17 12.55
C GLU A 102 -12.75 17.62 13.24
N ALA A 103 -13.23 16.43 12.83
CA ALA A 103 -14.39 15.80 13.44
C ALA A 103 -14.22 15.53 14.95
N LEU A 104 -13.01 15.19 15.40
CA LEU A 104 -12.69 15.03 16.83
C LEU A 104 -12.67 16.36 17.59
N MET A 105 -12.38 17.48 16.93
CA MET A 105 -12.47 18.81 17.54
C MET A 105 -13.92 19.25 17.69
N ASP A 106 -14.75 19.02 16.66
CA ASP A 106 -16.19 19.36 16.68
C ASP A 106 -16.99 18.55 17.72
N TYR A 107 -16.52 17.34 18.06
CA TYR A 107 -17.18 16.48 19.04
C TYR A 107 -17.02 16.94 20.51
N LYS A 108 -16.03 17.79 20.80
CA LYS A 108 -15.73 18.27 22.16
C LYS A 108 -16.55 19.49 22.53
#